data_AF-A0A453BY22-F1
#
_entry.id   AF-A0A453BY22-F1
#
_cell.length_a   1.000
_cell.length_b   1.000
_cell.length_c   1.000
_cell.angle_alpha   90.00
_cell.angle_beta   90.00
_cell.angle_gamma   90.00
#
_symmetry.space_group_name_H-M   'P 1'
#
loop_
_entity.id
_entity.type
_entity.pdbx_description
1 polymer ?
#
loop_
_entity_poly.entity_id
_entity_poly.type
_entity_poly.pdbx_seq_one_letter_code
_entity_poly.pdbx_strand_id
1 'polypeptide(L)'
;MAFQFSGNCNYGVDLAKQLVSSLHNVSETCGSVRISFSRRTPQKVGPLVAHILFYELCAVNFLEPFCWQVSDLILREFSTHPKFYIWGGEEPNPHLGHLAWADAFIITADSISMLSEACSTGKPVYVVGTEHCRWKFSDFHNTLQKRGAVRPFTGSEDMSDSWSYPPLNDAIDVAARVREVLAQRGWTVG
;
A
#
# COMPACT_ATOMS: atom_id res chain seq x y z
N MET A 1 -21.52 26.99 -6.08
CA MET A 1 -20.29 26.78 -5.30
C MET A 1 -20.39 25.41 -4.67
N ALA A 2 -19.68 24.40 -5.20
CA ALA A 2 -19.79 23.02 -4.74
C ALA A 2 -18.84 22.78 -3.56
N PHE A 3 -19.27 21.97 -2.57
CA PHE A 3 -18.39 21.54 -1.49
C PHE A 3 -17.38 20.53 -2.04
N GLN A 4 -16.10 20.91 -2.04
CA GLN A 4 -15.00 20.04 -2.44
C GLN A 4 -14.67 19.10 -1.27
N PHE A 5 -15.21 17.88 -1.30
CA PHE A 5 -14.90 16.87 -0.29
C PHE A 5 -13.41 16.51 -0.32
N SER A 6 -12.77 16.56 0.83
CA SER A 6 -11.32 16.47 0.95
C SER A 6 -10.84 15.02 1.07
N GLY A 7 -10.58 14.37 -0.07
CA GLY A 7 -9.68 13.21 -0.10
C GLY A 7 -8.29 13.61 0.44
N ASN A 8 -7.75 12.85 1.40
CA ASN A 8 -6.43 13.17 1.99
C ASN A 8 -5.29 13.01 0.97
N CYS A 9 -5.48 12.18 -0.05
CA CYS A 9 -4.75 12.22 -1.32
C CYS A 9 -5.76 12.39 -2.45
N ASN A 10 -5.48 13.26 -3.42
CA ASN A 10 -6.37 13.54 -4.55
C ASN A 10 -5.83 12.92 -5.84
N TYR A 11 -6.21 11.67 -6.08
CA TYR A 11 -5.78 10.88 -7.24
C TYR A 11 -6.67 11.14 -8.47
N GLY A 12 -6.07 11.14 -9.66
CA GLY A 12 -6.78 11.31 -10.93
C GLY A 12 -6.39 10.21 -11.94
N VAL A 13 -7.15 10.11 -13.04
CA VAL A 13 -7.00 9.07 -14.09
C VAL A 13 -5.55 8.92 -14.58
N ASP A 14 -4.77 10.00 -14.57
CA ASP A 14 -3.38 9.97 -15.04
C ASP A 14 -2.45 9.21 -14.07
N LEU A 15 -2.75 9.17 -12.76
CA LEU A 15 -2.04 8.30 -11.82
C LEU A 15 -2.32 6.82 -12.10
N ALA A 16 -3.53 6.46 -12.55
CA ALA A 16 -3.85 5.10 -12.96
C ALA A 16 -3.03 4.66 -14.19
N LYS A 17 -2.88 5.55 -15.18
CA LYS A 17 -2.05 5.31 -16.38
C LYS A 17 -0.56 5.25 -16.04
N GLN A 18 -0.08 6.18 -15.22
CA GLN A 18 1.31 6.22 -14.75
C GLN A 18 1.64 4.92 -14.03
N LEU A 19 0.81 4.53 -13.06
CA LEU A 19 0.93 3.25 -12.35
C LEU A 19 1.02 2.08 -13.33
N VAL A 20 0.10 1.93 -14.29
CA VAL A 20 0.14 0.84 -15.28
C VAL A 20 1.43 0.86 -16.11
N SER A 21 1.90 2.04 -16.55
CA SER A 21 3.19 2.16 -17.25
C SER A 21 4.37 1.76 -16.36
N SER A 22 4.38 2.19 -15.10
CA SER A 22 5.40 1.83 -14.12
C SER A 22 5.37 0.32 -13.78
N LEU A 23 4.18 -0.30 -13.74
CA LEU A 23 4.01 -1.74 -13.55
C LEU A 23 4.56 -2.55 -14.73
N HIS A 24 4.37 -2.10 -15.97
CA HIS A 24 4.99 -2.71 -17.15
C HIS A 24 6.52 -2.69 -17.05
N ASN A 25 7.12 -1.52 -16.79
CA ASN A 25 8.57 -1.37 -16.70
C ASN A 25 9.20 -2.32 -15.66
N VAL A 26 8.64 -2.36 -14.45
CA VAL A 26 9.17 -3.24 -13.37
C VAL A 26 8.76 -4.71 -13.54
N SER A 27 7.84 -5.01 -14.46
CA SER A 27 7.47 -6.40 -14.78
C SER A 27 8.60 -7.18 -15.44
N GLU A 28 9.59 -6.51 -16.05
CA GLU A 28 10.75 -7.18 -16.63
C GLU A 28 11.67 -7.74 -15.54
N THR A 29 11.97 -6.93 -14.51
CA THR A 29 12.94 -7.23 -13.44
C THR A 29 12.38 -8.07 -12.28
N CYS A 30 11.07 -8.08 -12.05
CA CYS A 30 10.46 -8.94 -11.02
C CYS A 30 10.14 -10.37 -11.52
N GLY A 31 10.08 -11.34 -10.61
CA GLY A 31 9.65 -12.71 -10.95
C GLY A 31 8.15 -12.83 -11.23
N SER A 32 7.32 -12.02 -10.57
CA SER A 32 5.85 -11.98 -10.69
C SER A 32 5.31 -10.68 -10.08
N VAL A 33 4.05 -10.35 -10.34
CA VAL A 33 3.33 -9.19 -9.78
C VAL A 33 1.95 -9.61 -9.27
N ARG A 34 1.68 -9.39 -7.97
CA ARG A 34 0.50 -9.86 -7.24
C ARG A 34 -0.23 -8.71 -6.59
N ILE A 35 -1.35 -8.36 -7.19
CA ILE A 35 -2.17 -7.21 -6.88
C ILE A 35 -3.33 -7.66 -5.98
N SER A 36 -3.50 -7.02 -4.84
CA SER A 36 -4.73 -7.12 -4.04
C SER A 36 -5.33 -5.74 -3.83
N PHE A 37 -6.64 -5.63 -4.08
CA PHE A 37 -7.44 -4.45 -3.76
C PHE A 37 -8.22 -4.66 -2.46
N SER A 38 -8.52 -3.58 -1.74
CA SER A 38 -9.43 -3.64 -0.58
C SER A 38 -10.83 -4.15 -0.96
N ARG A 39 -11.47 -4.93 -0.07
CA ARG A 39 -12.83 -5.49 -0.23
C ARG A 39 -13.94 -4.47 -0.55
N ARG A 40 -13.66 -3.16 -0.47
CA ARG A 40 -14.56 -2.09 -0.92
C ARG A 40 -14.61 -1.92 -2.45
N THR A 41 -13.83 -2.71 -3.20
CA THR A 41 -13.79 -2.74 -4.68
C THR A 41 -14.06 -4.17 -5.20
N PRO A 42 -15.30 -4.56 -5.57
CA PRO A 42 -15.57 -5.89 -6.10
C PRO A 42 -15.09 -6.11 -7.55
N GLN A 43 -14.30 -7.16 -7.80
CA GLN A 43 -14.59 -8.28 -8.74
C GLN A 43 -13.47 -9.36 -8.74
N LYS A 44 -13.74 -10.54 -9.32
CA LYS A 44 -13.08 -11.85 -9.05
C LYS A 44 -11.85 -12.18 -9.95
N VAL A 45 -10.85 -12.99 -9.49
CA VAL A 45 -9.76 -13.76 -10.21
C VAL A 45 -8.79 -14.50 -9.20
N GLY A 46 -7.88 -15.42 -9.64
CA GLY A 46 -6.97 -16.32 -8.82
C GLY A 46 -5.47 -16.51 -9.31
N PRO A 47 -4.58 -17.34 -8.64
CA PRO A 47 -3.59 -16.84 -7.63
C PRO A 47 -2.00 -16.90 -7.75
N LEU A 48 -1.32 -16.41 -6.66
CA LEU A 48 0.06 -16.68 -6.07
C LEU A 48 1.36 -16.38 -6.90
N VAL A 49 2.42 -15.61 -6.55
CA VAL A 49 2.89 -14.71 -5.43
C VAL A 49 3.89 -13.60 -5.98
N ALA A 50 4.27 -12.54 -5.23
CA ALA A 50 5.24 -11.39 -5.45
C ALA A 50 4.61 -9.98 -5.68
N HIS A 51 4.75 -8.99 -4.77
CA HIS A 51 3.55 -8.24 -4.31
C HIS A 51 3.44 -6.71 -4.53
N ILE A 52 2.21 -6.30 -4.87
CA ILE A 52 1.72 -4.92 -4.95
C ILE A 52 0.37 -4.86 -4.21
N LEU A 53 0.22 -3.92 -3.30
CA LEU A 53 -0.79 -3.98 -2.25
C LEU A 53 -1.55 -2.64 -2.16
N PHE A 54 -2.84 -2.65 -2.50
CA PHE A 54 -3.70 -1.46 -2.47
C PHE A 54 -4.77 -1.62 -1.38
N TYR A 55 -4.65 -0.89 -0.26
CA TYR A 55 -5.64 -0.96 0.81
C TYR A 55 -5.92 0.39 1.50
N GLU A 56 -7.05 0.97 1.08
CA GLU A 56 -7.92 1.88 1.84
C GLU A 56 -8.01 3.36 1.38
N LEU A 57 -8.59 3.57 0.19
CA LEU A 57 -9.51 4.69 -0.05
C LEU A 57 -10.96 4.22 -0.27
N CYS A 58 -11.73 4.26 0.82
CA CYS A 58 -13.17 4.58 0.86
C CYS A 58 -13.63 4.50 2.33
N ALA A 59 -13.15 5.43 3.14
CA ALA A 59 -13.59 5.64 4.54
C ALA A 59 -14.14 7.05 4.78
N VAL A 60 -14.26 7.87 3.72
CA VAL A 60 -15.02 9.12 3.68
C VAL A 60 -15.77 9.16 2.36
N ASN A 61 -17.09 9.09 2.42
CA ASN A 61 -18.03 9.05 1.29
C ASN A 61 -17.96 7.82 0.36
N PHE A 62 -19.09 7.54 -0.29
CA PHE A 62 -19.41 6.24 -0.91
C PHE A 62 -19.48 6.30 -2.46
N LEU A 63 -18.93 7.38 -3.06
CA LEU A 63 -19.18 7.78 -4.44
C LEU A 63 -17.95 8.41 -5.13
N GLU A 64 -16.78 7.79 -5.05
CA GLU A 64 -15.64 8.17 -5.90
C GLU A 64 -15.53 7.24 -7.12
N PRO A 65 -15.68 7.74 -8.37
CA PRO A 65 -15.56 6.92 -9.57
C PRO A 65 -14.12 6.45 -9.83
N PHE A 66 -13.12 7.07 -9.20
CA PHE A 66 -11.70 6.85 -9.49
C PHE A 66 -11.18 5.45 -9.11
N CYS A 67 -11.53 4.92 -7.93
CA CYS A 67 -11.02 3.62 -7.47
C CYS A 67 -11.39 2.48 -8.43
N TRP A 68 -12.56 2.58 -9.07
CA TRP A 68 -13.01 1.67 -10.12
C TRP A 68 -12.13 1.77 -11.37
N GLN A 69 -11.76 2.99 -11.78
CA GLN A 69 -10.94 3.22 -12.98
C GLN A 69 -9.51 2.66 -12.82
N VAL A 70 -8.92 2.72 -11.63
CA VAL A 70 -7.62 2.08 -11.34
C VAL A 70 -7.74 0.56 -11.47
N SER A 71 -8.72 -0.04 -10.79
CA SER A 71 -8.93 -1.49 -10.79
C SER A 71 -9.28 -2.03 -12.18
N ASP A 72 -10.19 -1.37 -12.89
CA ASP A 72 -10.62 -1.69 -14.25
C ASP A 72 -9.48 -1.60 -15.27
N LEU A 73 -8.62 -0.56 -15.20
CA LEU A 73 -7.47 -0.42 -16.09
C LEU A 73 -6.42 -1.53 -15.82
N ILE A 74 -6.12 -1.80 -14.55
CA ILE A 74 -5.20 -2.87 -14.15
C ILE A 74 -5.73 -4.25 -14.55
N LEU A 75 -7.04 -4.51 -14.37
CA LEU A 75 -7.69 -5.75 -14.79
C LEU A 75 -7.63 -5.94 -16.31
N ARG A 76 -7.93 -4.89 -17.10
CA ARG A 76 -7.87 -4.97 -18.57
C ARG A 76 -6.46 -5.24 -19.09
N GLU A 77 -5.46 -4.59 -18.52
CA GLU A 77 -4.09 -4.69 -18.98
C GLU A 77 -3.42 -6.00 -18.54
N PHE A 78 -3.61 -6.42 -17.29
CA PHE A 78 -2.78 -7.44 -16.67
C PHE A 78 -3.48 -8.77 -16.35
N SER A 79 -4.80 -8.89 -16.49
CA SER A 79 -5.53 -10.15 -16.15
C SER A 79 -5.12 -11.36 -16.99
N THR A 80 -4.54 -11.16 -18.18
CA THR A 80 -4.04 -12.21 -19.08
C THR A 80 -2.51 -12.35 -19.05
N HIS A 81 -1.78 -11.47 -18.37
CA HIS A 81 -0.33 -11.44 -18.40
C HIS A 81 0.26 -12.49 -17.43
N PRO A 82 1.13 -13.42 -17.88
CA PRO A 82 1.51 -14.60 -17.08
C PRO A 82 2.27 -14.27 -15.79
N LYS A 83 3.03 -13.16 -15.75
CA LYS A 83 3.66 -12.67 -14.50
C LYS A 83 2.65 -12.08 -13.50
N PHE A 84 1.46 -11.67 -13.92
CA PHE A 84 0.51 -10.94 -13.05
C PHE A 84 -0.57 -11.85 -12.44
N TYR A 85 -1.14 -11.42 -11.32
CA TYR A 85 -2.36 -11.94 -10.69
C TYR A 85 -3.02 -10.79 -9.93
N ILE A 86 -4.34 -10.72 -10.03
CA ILE A 86 -5.19 -9.74 -9.34
C ILE A 86 -6.19 -10.50 -8.45
N TRP A 87 -6.06 -10.38 -7.12
CA TRP A 87 -6.92 -11.09 -6.17
C TRP A 87 -8.35 -10.59 -6.20
N GLY A 88 -9.27 -11.54 -6.36
CA GLY A 88 -10.66 -11.30 -6.66
C GLY A 88 -11.60 -10.86 -5.53
N GLY A 89 -11.09 -10.52 -4.35
CA GLY A 89 -11.91 -10.29 -3.16
C GLY A 89 -12.49 -11.57 -2.49
N GLU A 90 -12.14 -12.75 -2.99
CA GLU A 90 -12.60 -14.05 -2.48
C GLU A 90 -11.76 -14.49 -1.27
N GLU A 91 -12.38 -14.93 -0.17
CA GLU A 91 -11.65 -15.26 1.06
C GLU A 91 -10.90 -16.62 0.99
N PRO A 92 -9.77 -16.77 1.73
CA PRO A 92 -9.17 -15.79 2.65
C PRO A 92 -8.39 -14.67 1.93
N ASN A 93 -8.47 -13.45 2.48
CA ASN A 93 -7.63 -12.33 2.03
C ASN A 93 -6.13 -12.70 2.15
N PRO A 94 -5.35 -12.67 1.05
CA PRO A 94 -3.98 -13.17 1.02
C PRO A 94 -2.95 -12.22 1.65
N HIS A 95 -3.36 -11.05 2.16
CA HIS A 95 -2.49 -10.01 2.75
C HIS A 95 -1.43 -10.54 3.74
N LEU A 96 -1.79 -11.44 4.66
CA LEU A 96 -0.80 -12.03 5.59
C LEU A 96 0.26 -12.88 4.88
N GLY A 97 -0.12 -13.59 3.83
CA GLY A 97 0.81 -14.30 2.95
C GLY A 97 1.68 -13.35 2.15
N HIS A 98 1.14 -12.20 1.72
CA HIS A 98 1.88 -11.16 1.01
C HIS A 98 2.96 -10.55 1.92
N LEU A 99 2.63 -10.18 3.16
CA LEU A 99 3.60 -9.67 4.14
C LEU A 99 4.74 -10.67 4.40
N ALA A 100 4.40 -11.95 4.56
CA ALA A 100 5.38 -13.02 4.78
C ALA A 100 6.31 -13.22 3.57
N TRP A 101 5.77 -13.37 2.35
CA TRP A 101 6.50 -13.89 1.18
C TRP A 101 6.96 -12.85 0.15
N ALA A 102 6.54 -11.59 0.22
CA ALA A 102 7.03 -10.58 -0.72
C ALA A 102 8.52 -10.29 -0.57
N ASP A 103 9.22 -10.08 -1.69
CA ASP A 103 10.58 -9.54 -1.71
C ASP A 103 10.59 -7.99 -1.62
N ALA A 104 9.54 -7.36 -2.15
CA ALA A 104 9.28 -5.91 -2.12
C ALA A 104 7.77 -5.62 -2.11
N PHE A 105 7.39 -4.41 -1.71
CA PHE A 105 6.02 -3.92 -1.73
C PHE A 105 5.90 -2.61 -2.53
N ILE A 106 4.88 -2.50 -3.38
CA ILE A 106 4.43 -1.23 -3.97
C ILE A 106 3.03 -0.94 -3.44
N ILE A 107 2.81 0.20 -2.80
CA ILE A 107 1.59 0.54 -2.04
C ILE A 107 1.18 2.00 -2.32
N THR A 108 -0.11 2.32 -2.38
CA THR A 108 -0.57 3.72 -2.53
C THR A 108 -0.47 4.52 -1.23
N ALA A 109 -0.17 5.81 -1.36
CA ALA A 109 0.07 6.71 -0.24
C ALA A 109 -1.13 6.87 0.73
N ASP A 110 -2.35 6.62 0.27
CA ASP A 110 -3.55 6.53 1.10
C ASP A 110 -3.56 5.37 2.12
N SER A 111 -2.80 4.31 1.84
CA SER A 111 -2.93 2.99 2.48
C SER A 111 -2.13 2.89 3.79
N ILE A 112 -2.33 3.86 4.69
CA ILE A 112 -1.52 4.11 5.90
C ILE A 112 -1.32 2.86 6.77
N SER A 113 -2.37 2.09 7.03
CA SER A 113 -2.31 0.86 7.84
C SER A 113 -1.37 -0.18 7.21
N MET A 114 -1.54 -0.38 5.91
CA MET A 114 -0.79 -1.35 5.11
C MET A 114 0.66 -0.91 4.86
N LEU A 115 0.92 0.39 4.71
CA LEU A 115 2.27 0.94 4.74
C LEU A 115 2.96 0.67 6.08
N SER A 116 2.24 0.82 7.20
CA SER A 116 2.77 0.54 8.54
C SER A 116 3.09 -0.95 8.73
N GLU A 117 2.20 -1.84 8.27
CA GLU A 117 2.41 -3.30 8.29
C GLU A 117 3.58 -3.72 7.38
N ALA A 118 3.67 -3.21 6.15
CA ALA A 118 4.80 -3.48 5.27
C ALA A 118 6.13 -2.95 5.86
N CYS A 119 6.13 -1.78 6.50
CA CYS A 119 7.29 -1.24 7.21
C CYS A 119 7.72 -2.07 8.43
N SER A 120 6.85 -2.89 9.00
CA SER A 120 7.22 -3.85 10.06
C SER A 120 7.94 -5.10 9.56
N THR A 121 8.13 -5.24 8.24
CA THR A 121 8.90 -6.35 7.65
C THR A 121 10.39 -6.05 7.45
N GLY A 122 10.78 -4.78 7.39
CA GLY A 122 12.15 -4.35 7.05
C GLY A 122 12.55 -4.52 5.58
N LYS A 123 11.63 -4.96 4.71
CA LYS A 123 11.81 -5.20 3.27
C LYS A 123 11.49 -3.94 2.44
N PRO A 124 11.95 -3.81 1.18
CA PRO A 124 11.64 -2.66 0.31
C PRO A 124 10.16 -2.27 0.28
N VAL A 125 9.86 -1.00 0.54
CA VAL A 125 8.53 -0.40 0.37
C VAL A 125 8.61 0.82 -0.54
N TYR A 126 7.85 0.77 -1.63
CA TYR A 126 7.70 1.84 -2.60
C TYR A 126 6.28 2.44 -2.51
N VAL A 127 6.17 3.76 -2.58
CA VAL A 127 4.91 4.49 -2.35
C VAL A 127 4.46 5.24 -3.60
N VAL A 128 3.23 4.99 -4.02
CA VAL A 128 2.57 5.61 -5.19
C VAL A 128 1.71 6.80 -4.75
N GLY A 129 1.84 7.96 -5.40
CA GLY A 129 0.89 9.06 -5.22
C GLY A 129 1.18 10.00 -4.04
N THR A 130 2.39 10.04 -3.49
CA THR A 130 2.75 10.84 -2.30
C THR A 130 2.53 12.35 -2.49
N GLU A 131 2.82 12.83 -3.68
CA GLU A 131 2.67 14.19 -4.19
C GLU A 131 1.20 14.64 -4.31
N HIS A 132 0.26 13.70 -4.34
CA HIS A 132 -1.17 13.98 -4.28
C HIS A 132 -1.70 14.14 -2.85
N CYS A 133 -0.90 13.79 -1.82
CA CYS A 133 -1.31 13.75 -0.43
C CYS A 133 -1.12 15.08 0.33
N ARG A 134 -1.98 15.33 1.31
CA ARG A 134 -2.05 16.58 2.07
C ARG A 134 -2.14 16.31 3.57
N TRP A 135 -1.83 17.34 4.37
CA TRP A 135 -1.94 17.30 5.83
C TRP A 135 -1.21 16.07 6.41
N LYS A 136 -1.77 15.42 7.44
CA LYS A 136 -1.20 14.31 8.19
C LYS A 136 -0.66 13.13 7.36
N PHE A 137 -1.15 12.92 6.13
CA PHE A 137 -0.62 11.86 5.26
C PHE A 137 0.73 12.28 4.67
N SER A 138 0.89 13.54 4.25
CA SER A 138 2.20 14.08 3.86
C SER A 138 3.20 13.97 5.01
N ASP A 139 2.81 14.35 6.24
CA ASP A 139 3.65 14.23 7.43
C ASP A 139 4.06 12.78 7.74
N PHE A 140 3.14 11.82 7.53
CA PHE A 140 3.41 10.39 7.67
C PHE A 140 4.44 9.89 6.65
N HIS A 141 4.26 10.16 5.34
CA HIS A 141 5.25 9.75 4.32
C HIS A 141 6.60 10.43 4.53
N ASN A 142 6.61 11.73 4.85
CA ASN A 142 7.83 12.47 5.20
C ASN A 142 8.56 11.82 6.39
N THR A 143 7.83 11.23 7.35
CA THR A 143 8.41 10.54 8.51
C THR A 143 8.99 9.18 8.12
N LEU A 144 8.25 8.37 7.35
CA LEU A 144 8.74 7.07 6.86
C LEU A 144 9.97 7.24 5.94
N GLN A 145 9.97 8.24 5.06
CA GLN A 145 11.08 8.52 4.15
C GLN A 145 12.33 8.99 4.91
N LYS A 146 12.17 9.84 5.95
CA LYS A 146 13.28 10.24 6.84
C LYS A 146 13.85 9.09 7.66
N ARG A 147 13.03 8.07 7.97
CA ARG A 147 13.48 6.81 8.58
C ARG A 147 14.15 5.84 7.59
N GLY A 148 14.14 6.15 6.29
CA GLY A 148 14.63 5.26 5.23
C GLY A 148 13.75 4.03 4.97
N ALA A 149 12.54 3.98 5.55
CA ALA A 149 11.63 2.83 5.48
C ALA A 149 10.85 2.77 4.16
N VAL A 150 10.72 3.89 3.44
CA VAL A 150 10.01 3.97 2.15
C VAL A 150 10.76 4.80 1.12
N ARG A 151 10.50 4.50 -0.16
CA ARG A 151 10.92 5.29 -1.34
C ARG A 151 9.68 5.65 -2.18
N PRO A 152 9.70 6.70 -3.02
CA PRO A 152 8.68 6.85 -4.05
C PRO A 152 8.75 5.69 -5.05
N PHE A 153 7.62 5.33 -5.67
CA PHE A 153 7.59 4.45 -6.83
C PHE A 153 7.54 5.27 -8.12
N THR A 154 8.47 5.04 -9.05
CA THR A 154 8.52 5.74 -10.34
C THR A 154 8.30 4.83 -11.54
N GLY A 155 8.54 3.52 -11.41
CA GLY A 155 8.62 2.61 -12.55
C GLY A 155 9.96 2.66 -13.28
N SER A 156 11.02 3.07 -12.57
CA SER A 156 12.41 3.04 -13.04
C SER A 156 13.32 2.24 -12.11
N GLU A 157 12.73 1.59 -11.11
CA GLU A 157 13.40 0.77 -10.11
C GLU A 157 13.61 -0.67 -10.62
N ASP A 158 14.80 -1.23 -10.41
CA ASP A 158 15.03 -2.66 -10.59
C ASP A 158 14.43 -3.42 -9.39
N MET A 159 13.59 -4.43 -9.65
CA MET A 159 12.96 -5.26 -8.61
C MET A 159 13.80 -6.46 -8.18
N SER A 160 14.93 -6.72 -8.84
CA SER A 160 15.95 -7.65 -8.37
C SER A 160 16.92 -7.01 -7.37
N ASP A 161 17.04 -5.68 -7.39
CA ASP A 161 17.75 -4.91 -6.35
C ASP A 161 16.94 -4.86 -5.05
N SER A 162 17.60 -5.22 -3.94
CA SER A 162 16.99 -5.25 -2.60
C SER A 162 17.70 -4.30 -1.63
N TRP A 163 16.92 -3.74 -0.70
CA TRP A 163 17.40 -2.84 0.36
C TRP A 163 16.58 -3.04 1.63
N SER A 164 17.19 -2.83 2.79
CA SER A 164 16.55 -3.06 4.09
C SER A 164 16.80 -1.93 5.08
N TYR A 165 15.98 -1.91 6.12
CA TYR A 165 16.00 -0.96 7.22
C TYR A 165 15.56 -1.68 8.51
N PRO A 166 15.85 -1.14 9.71
CA PRO A 166 15.33 -1.68 10.96
C PRO A 166 13.79 -1.74 10.91
N PRO A 167 13.15 -2.93 11.06
CA PRO A 167 11.70 -3.06 10.96
C PRO A 167 10.97 -2.14 11.95
N LEU A 168 9.95 -1.42 11.48
CA LEU A 168 9.24 -0.45 12.32
C LEU A 168 8.33 -1.17 13.32
N ASN A 169 8.59 -0.90 14.61
CA ASN A 169 7.97 -1.54 15.76
C ASN A 169 7.17 -0.57 16.65
N ASP A 170 6.82 0.64 16.15
CA ASP A 170 6.22 1.73 16.94
C ASP A 170 5.02 1.31 17.79
N ALA A 171 4.22 0.33 17.33
CA ALA A 171 3.09 -0.21 18.09
C ALA A 171 3.51 -0.88 19.41
N ILE A 172 4.66 -1.57 19.44
CA ILE A 172 5.23 -2.19 20.65
C ILE A 172 5.73 -1.11 21.61
N ASP A 173 6.41 -0.09 21.09
CA ASP A 173 7.01 0.99 21.88
C ASP A 173 5.93 1.89 22.49
N VAL A 174 4.90 2.23 21.71
CA VAL A 174 3.70 2.93 22.20
C VAL A 174 2.97 2.08 23.24
N ALA A 175 2.79 0.78 23.02
CA ALA A 175 2.15 -0.09 24.01
C ALA A 175 2.98 -0.21 25.31
N ALA A 176 4.31 -0.24 25.23
CA ALA A 176 5.19 -0.18 26.40
C ALA A 176 5.04 1.16 27.14
N ARG A 177 5.09 2.27 26.43
CA ARG A 177 4.95 3.61 27.01
C ARG A 177 3.57 3.86 27.63
N VAL A 178 2.52 3.30 27.05
CA VAL A 178 1.16 3.32 27.64
C VAL A 178 1.12 2.51 28.94
N ARG A 179 1.72 1.30 28.98
CA ARG A 179 1.81 0.51 30.22
C ARG A 179 2.57 1.25 31.33
N GLU A 180 3.67 1.93 31.02
CA GLU A 180 4.40 2.77 31.99
C GLU A 180 3.52 3.89 32.58
N VAL A 181 2.82 4.65 31.72
CA VAL A 181 1.98 5.78 32.13
C VAL A 181 0.74 5.32 32.92
N LEU A 182 0.23 4.13 32.66
CA LEU A 182 -0.82 3.49 33.45
C LEU A 182 -0.30 3.02 34.82
N ALA A 183 0.85 2.36 34.86
CA ALA A 183 1.49 1.92 36.10
C ALA A 183 1.82 3.11 37.03
N GLN A 184 2.30 4.23 36.48
CA GLN A 184 2.52 5.49 37.21
C GLN A 184 1.24 6.08 37.85
N ARG A 185 0.06 5.65 37.40
CA ARG A 185 -1.25 6.04 37.95
C ARG A 185 -1.88 4.96 38.86
N GLY A 186 -1.19 3.84 39.08
CA GLY A 186 -1.70 2.68 39.82
C GLY A 186 -2.59 1.73 39.01
N TRP A 187 -2.61 1.83 37.68
CA TRP A 187 -3.41 0.97 36.80
C TRP A 187 -2.55 -0.13 36.18
N THR A 188 -2.96 -1.39 36.30
CA THR A 188 -2.36 -2.53 35.61
C THR A 188 -3.17 -2.93 34.39
N VAL A 189 -2.48 -3.28 33.30
CA VAL A 189 -3.07 -3.95 32.14
C VAL A 189 -2.67 -5.42 32.23
N GLY A 190 -3.67 -6.31 32.25
CA GLY A 190 -3.48 -7.77 32.20
C GLY A 190 -3.50 -8.32 30.78
#